data_AF-A0A1S1D8D7-F1
#
_entry.id   AF-A0A1S1D8D7-F1
#
_cell.length_a   1.000
_cell.length_b   1.000
_cell.length_c   1.000
_cell.angle_alpha   90.00
_cell.angle_beta   90.00
_cell.angle_gamma   90.00
#
_symmetry.space_group_name_H-M   'P 1'
#
loop_
_entity.id
_entity.type
_entity.pdbx_description
1 polymer ?
#
loop_
_entity_poly.entity_id
_entity_poly.type
_entity_poly.pdbx_seq_one_letter_code
_entity_poly.pdbx_strand_id
1 'polypeptide(L)'
;MPGSTVPTSGANQGRNLTAAPHSATPQSTSEDATTVGRTILSEDEIRRALTRIAYEIIETNKGVENLVLIGIRSRGVPLAVRLAARIQAIEPNFNAETRIGALDITAYRDDQRTGGTTSPGTAGESIMPTIGIEGKTVVLVDDVLYSGRTVRAALDALNAHGRPALVRLAVLVDRGHRQLPIRADHVGKNLPTSASETVRVVLTETDNATDRVDIIQLGGLS
;
A
#
# COMPACT_ATOMS: atom_id res chain seq x y z
N MET A 1 -35.13 -55.32 47.02
CA MET A 1 -36.53 -55.65 47.33
C MET A 1 -36.92 -54.94 48.62
N PRO A 2 -38.15 -54.43 48.78
CA PRO A 2 -39.02 -53.59 47.95
C PRO A 2 -39.12 -52.17 48.62
N GLY A 3 -39.86 -51.14 48.22
CA GLY A 3 -40.95 -50.90 47.26
C GLY A 3 -41.62 -49.55 47.61
N SER A 4 -42.67 -49.21 46.83
CA SER A 4 -43.69 -48.16 47.02
C SER A 4 -43.36 -46.71 46.60
N THR A 5 -43.84 -46.16 45.46
CA THR A 5 -45.20 -45.85 44.90
C THR A 5 -45.60 -44.37 45.06
N VAL A 6 -45.44 -43.58 43.99
CA VAL A 6 -46.39 -42.71 43.20
C VAL A 6 -47.85 -42.59 43.73
N PRO A 7 -48.75 -41.56 43.45
CA PRO A 7 -48.81 -40.48 42.41
C PRO A 7 -49.31 -39.08 42.84
N THR A 8 -49.39 -38.12 41.90
CA THR A 8 -50.59 -37.34 41.45
C THR A 8 -50.14 -36.28 40.42
N SER A 9 -50.45 -36.41 39.12
CA SER A 9 -51.68 -36.05 38.38
C SER A 9 -52.12 -34.58 38.51
N GLY A 10 -52.07 -33.85 37.40
CA GLY A 10 -52.57 -32.49 37.26
C GLY A 10 -52.42 -31.98 35.84
N ALA A 11 -53.34 -32.38 34.97
CA ALA A 11 -53.49 -31.89 33.61
C ALA A 11 -53.80 -30.38 33.57
N ASN A 12 -53.29 -29.67 32.57
CA ASN A 12 -54.14 -28.69 31.89
C ASN A 12 -53.75 -28.54 30.42
N GLN A 13 -54.70 -28.89 29.56
CA GLN A 13 -54.67 -28.67 28.12
C GLN A 13 -55.26 -27.29 27.81
N GLY A 14 -54.76 -26.69 26.74
CA GLY A 14 -55.53 -25.75 25.93
C GLY A 14 -54.99 -24.33 25.91
N ARG A 15 -54.41 -23.95 24.76
CA ARG A 15 -55.11 -23.11 23.78
C ARG A 15 -54.21 -22.89 22.56
N ASN A 16 -54.75 -23.28 21.42
CA ASN A 16 -54.24 -23.04 20.09
C ASN A 16 -54.75 -21.67 19.64
N LEU A 17 -53.87 -20.72 19.32
CA LEU A 17 -54.21 -19.50 18.58
C LEU A 17 -53.12 -19.21 17.54
N THR A 18 -53.52 -19.53 16.32
CA THR A 18 -53.01 -19.15 15.00
C THR A 18 -52.37 -17.75 14.96
N ALA A 19 -51.11 -17.67 14.53
CA ALA A 19 -50.49 -16.42 14.06
C ALA A 19 -49.71 -16.68 12.76
N ALA A 20 -49.85 -15.74 11.83
CA ALA A 20 -49.61 -15.79 10.39
C ALA A 20 -48.18 -16.17 9.92
N PRO A 21 -48.04 -16.67 8.67
CA PRO A 21 -46.77 -16.71 7.96
C PRO A 21 -46.56 -15.41 7.14
N HIS A 22 -45.32 -15.19 6.70
CA HIS A 22 -44.85 -14.21 5.71
C HIS A 22 -44.56 -12.78 6.20
N SER A 23 -43.27 -12.48 6.36
CA SER A 23 -42.56 -11.43 5.63
C SER A 23 -41.08 -11.48 6.01
N ALA A 24 -40.32 -12.40 5.41
CA ALA A 24 -38.86 -12.31 5.44
C ALA A 24 -38.46 -11.18 4.49
N THR A 25 -38.05 -10.05 5.07
CA THR A 25 -37.40 -8.96 4.37
C THR A 25 -36.18 -9.52 3.62
N PRO A 26 -36.07 -9.39 2.28
CA PRO A 26 -34.81 -9.65 1.62
C PRO A 26 -33.83 -8.57 2.06
N GLN A 27 -32.84 -9.03 2.80
CA GLN A 27 -31.63 -8.31 3.16
C GLN A 27 -31.04 -7.71 1.88
N SER A 28 -30.92 -6.38 1.86
CA SER A 28 -30.30 -5.64 0.77
C SER A 28 -28.87 -6.17 0.56
N THR A 29 -28.69 -6.95 -0.50
CA THR A 29 -27.37 -7.17 -1.08
C THR A 29 -26.88 -5.81 -1.54
N SER A 30 -25.97 -5.22 -0.79
CA SER A 30 -25.19 -4.08 -1.26
C SER A 30 -24.43 -4.55 -2.49
N GLU A 31 -24.96 -4.21 -3.67
CA GLU A 31 -24.29 -4.37 -4.94
C GLU A 31 -22.92 -3.70 -4.84
N ASP A 32 -21.90 -4.52 -5.03
CA ASP A 32 -20.51 -4.14 -5.10
C ASP A 32 -20.36 -3.24 -6.34
N ALA A 33 -20.53 -1.93 -6.13
CA ALA A 33 -20.42 -0.92 -7.17
C ALA A 33 -18.96 -0.90 -7.64
N THR A 34 -18.66 -1.79 -8.58
CA THR A 34 -17.36 -1.92 -9.23
C THR A 34 -17.14 -0.61 -9.96
N THR A 35 -16.43 0.32 -9.33
CA THR A 35 -16.06 1.58 -9.96
C THR A 35 -15.07 1.21 -11.06
N VAL A 36 -15.54 1.22 -12.31
CA VAL A 36 -14.76 0.83 -13.49
C VAL A 36 -13.67 1.88 -13.70
N GLY A 37 -12.48 1.59 -13.18
CA GLY A 37 -11.29 2.40 -13.43
C GLY A 37 -10.71 2.10 -14.82
N ARG A 38 -10.10 3.10 -15.45
CA ARG A 38 -9.36 2.93 -16.71
C ARG A 38 -7.92 2.55 -16.38
N THR A 39 -7.46 1.40 -16.89
CA THR A 39 -6.05 1.00 -16.78
C THR A 39 -5.15 1.92 -17.61
N ILE A 40 -4.10 2.44 -16.98
CA ILE A 40 -3.14 3.40 -17.54
C ILE A 40 -1.74 2.78 -17.67
N LEU A 41 -1.43 1.78 -16.85
CA LEU A 41 -0.23 0.96 -16.98
C LEU A 41 -0.62 -0.50 -16.87
N SER A 42 -0.26 -1.31 -17.86
CA SER A 42 -0.29 -2.78 -17.78
C SER A 42 0.94 -3.32 -17.04
N GLU A 43 0.92 -4.61 -16.69
CA GLU A 43 2.05 -5.33 -16.10
C GLU A 43 3.36 -5.13 -16.90
N ASP A 44 3.29 -5.26 -18.23
CA ASP A 44 4.45 -5.07 -19.10
C ASP A 44 4.98 -3.63 -19.12
N GLU A 45 4.08 -2.65 -18.99
CA GLU A 45 4.48 -1.24 -18.89
C GLU A 45 5.11 -0.94 -17.54
N ILE A 46 4.58 -1.50 -16.44
CA ILE A 46 5.19 -1.42 -15.10
C ILE A 46 6.58 -2.06 -15.12
N ARG A 47 6.70 -3.27 -15.69
CA ARG A 47 7.97 -3.98 -15.81
C ARG A 47 9.02 -3.15 -16.54
N ARG A 48 8.66 -2.53 -17.68
CA ARG A 48 9.53 -1.64 -18.45
C ARG A 48 9.89 -0.37 -17.68
N ALA A 49 8.93 0.25 -16.99
CA ALA A 49 9.16 1.44 -16.18
C ALA A 49 10.17 1.17 -15.06
N LEU A 50 10.02 0.05 -14.34
CA LEU A 50 10.95 -0.34 -13.27
C LEU A 50 12.35 -0.66 -13.80
N THR A 51 12.47 -1.28 -14.97
CA THR A 51 13.77 -1.49 -15.62
C THR A 51 14.45 -0.17 -15.97
N ARG A 52 13.71 0.81 -16.50
CA ARG A 52 14.26 2.14 -16.78
C ARG A 52 14.72 2.84 -15.50
N ILE A 53 13.89 2.85 -14.46
CA ILE A 53 14.24 3.44 -13.14
C ILE A 53 15.52 2.79 -12.59
N ALA A 54 15.68 1.46 -12.70
CA ALA A 54 16.88 0.77 -12.23
C ALA A 54 18.16 1.28 -12.92
N TYR A 55 18.14 1.44 -14.25
CA TYR A 55 19.27 2.02 -14.98
C TYR A 55 19.55 3.47 -14.57
N GLU A 56 18.51 4.31 -14.45
CA GLU A 56 18.66 5.71 -14.02
C GLU A 56 19.27 5.82 -12.61
N ILE A 57 18.86 4.95 -11.67
CA ILE A 57 19.43 4.91 -10.32
C ILE A 57 20.92 4.58 -10.37
N ILE A 58 21.31 3.55 -11.13
CA ILE A 58 22.72 3.13 -11.25
C ILE A 58 23.57 4.26 -11.86
N GLU A 59 23.09 4.88 -12.93
CA GLU A 59 23.79 5.96 -13.62
C GLU A 59 23.97 7.19 -12.72
N THR A 60 22.88 7.67 -12.11
CA THR A 60 22.91 8.85 -11.25
C THR A 60 23.66 8.64 -9.93
N ASN A 61 23.75 7.40 -9.45
CA ASN A 61 24.55 7.03 -8.29
C ASN A 61 26.01 6.67 -8.64
N LYS A 62 26.36 6.59 -9.93
CA LYS A 62 27.68 6.18 -10.44
C LYS A 62 28.07 4.78 -9.96
N GLY A 63 27.15 3.84 -10.10
CA GLY A 63 27.26 2.47 -9.62
C GLY A 63 26.44 2.23 -8.35
N VAL A 64 26.77 1.17 -7.62
CA VAL A 64 25.92 0.62 -6.55
C VAL A 64 26.58 0.57 -5.17
N GLU A 65 27.84 0.97 -5.06
CA GLU A 65 28.67 0.79 -3.87
C GLU A 65 28.04 1.39 -2.59
N ASN A 66 27.49 2.60 -2.69
CA ASN A 66 26.85 3.29 -1.56
C ASN A 66 25.31 3.36 -1.68
N LEU A 67 24.72 2.56 -2.55
CA LEU A 67 23.28 2.56 -2.80
C LEU A 67 22.52 1.72 -1.77
N VAL A 68 21.42 2.28 -1.28
CA VAL A 68 20.41 1.62 -0.45
C VAL A 68 19.02 1.95 -1.00
N LEU A 69 18.11 0.98 -0.99
CA LEU A 69 16.71 1.19 -1.37
C LEU A 69 15.82 1.03 -0.14
N ILE A 70 14.91 1.97 0.10
CA ILE A 70 13.95 1.89 1.20
C ILE A 70 12.56 2.10 0.66
N GLY A 71 11.74 1.06 0.71
CA GLY A 71 10.34 1.14 0.32
C GLY A 71 9.49 1.76 1.42
N ILE A 72 8.65 2.75 1.06
CA ILE A 72 7.66 3.30 1.98
C ILE A 72 6.45 2.35 2.00
N ARG A 73 5.97 1.99 3.19
CA ARG A 73 4.82 1.08 3.30
C ARG A 73 3.53 1.72 2.74
N SER A 74 2.66 0.95 2.09
CA SER A 74 2.71 -0.51 1.90
C SER A 74 3.28 -0.95 0.54
N ARG A 75 2.91 -0.30 -0.56
CA ARG A 75 3.27 -0.71 -1.94
C ARG A 75 4.65 -0.25 -2.41
N GLY A 76 5.29 0.71 -1.74
CA GLY A 76 6.68 1.09 -2.02
C GLY A 76 7.67 -0.04 -1.71
N VAL A 77 7.37 -0.91 -0.74
CA VAL A 77 8.21 -2.06 -0.36
C VAL A 77 8.36 -3.10 -1.48
N PRO A 78 7.29 -3.69 -2.04
CA PRO A 78 7.43 -4.64 -3.15
C PRO A 78 8.10 -3.99 -4.37
N LEU A 79 7.85 -2.70 -4.64
CA LEU A 79 8.55 -1.98 -5.71
C LEU A 79 10.06 -1.84 -5.44
N ALA A 80 10.47 -1.57 -4.20
CA ALA A 80 11.88 -1.52 -3.81
C ALA A 80 12.57 -2.88 -4.01
N VAL A 81 11.90 -3.98 -3.65
CA VAL A 81 12.40 -5.34 -3.87
C VAL A 81 12.54 -5.64 -5.37
N ARG A 82 11.55 -5.28 -6.18
CA ARG A 82 11.60 -5.46 -7.65
C ARG A 82 12.69 -4.63 -8.31
N LEU A 83 12.95 -3.41 -7.81
CA LEU A 83 14.06 -2.56 -8.27
C LEU A 83 15.40 -3.17 -7.87
N ALA A 84 15.54 -3.63 -6.64
CA ALA A 84 16.75 -4.29 -6.16
C ALA A 84 17.12 -5.51 -7.01
N ALA A 85 16.15 -6.37 -7.32
CA ALA A 85 16.38 -7.55 -8.18
C ALA A 85 16.87 -7.15 -9.59
N ARG A 86 16.32 -6.06 -10.15
CA ARG A 86 16.77 -5.53 -11.45
C ARG A 86 18.17 -4.93 -11.37
N ILE A 87 18.45 -4.15 -10.33
CA ILE A 87 19.77 -3.56 -10.10
C ILE A 87 20.81 -4.66 -9.93
N GLN A 88 20.52 -5.70 -9.14
CA GLN A 88 21.41 -6.85 -8.96
C GLN A 88 21.67 -7.61 -10.26
N ALA A 89 20.67 -7.72 -11.14
CA ALA A 89 20.85 -8.35 -12.45
C ALA A 89 21.76 -7.53 -13.39
N ILE A 90 21.78 -6.20 -13.24
CA ILE A 90 22.63 -5.29 -14.03
C ILE A 90 24.03 -5.17 -13.41
N GLU A 91 24.10 -5.10 -12.08
CA GLU A 91 25.31 -4.89 -11.26
C GLU A 91 25.41 -6.02 -10.22
N PRO A 92 26.04 -7.17 -10.55
CA PRO A 92 26.06 -8.35 -9.67
C PRO A 92 26.74 -8.16 -8.31
N ASN A 93 27.50 -7.08 -8.14
CA ASN A 93 28.09 -6.66 -6.85
C ASN A 93 27.07 -5.97 -5.91
N PHE A 94 25.86 -5.65 -6.38
CA PHE A 94 24.77 -5.18 -5.53
C PHE A 94 24.11 -6.37 -4.81
N ASN A 95 24.30 -6.46 -3.49
CA ASN A 95 23.59 -7.43 -2.67
C ASN A 95 22.27 -6.84 -2.16
N ALA A 96 21.15 -7.30 -2.72
CA ALA A 96 19.80 -6.88 -2.34
C ALA A 96 19.46 -7.14 -0.87
N GLU A 97 19.88 -8.29 -0.31
CA GLU A 97 19.52 -8.73 1.05
C GLU A 97 20.00 -7.76 2.14
N THR A 98 21.13 -7.09 1.90
CA THR A 98 21.75 -6.20 2.89
C THR A 98 21.44 -4.72 2.64
N ARG A 99 20.83 -4.38 1.49
CA ARG A 99 20.65 -3.01 0.98
C ARG A 99 19.21 -2.57 0.82
N ILE A 100 18.24 -3.45 1.08
CA ILE A 100 16.81 -3.10 1.07
C ILE A 100 16.33 -2.87 2.50
N GLY A 101 15.50 -1.84 2.68
CA GLY A 101 14.71 -1.61 3.87
C GLY A 101 13.23 -1.34 3.57
N ALA A 102 12.44 -1.28 4.63
CA ALA A 102 11.05 -0.86 4.62
C ALA A 102 10.86 0.22 5.70
N LEU A 103 10.17 1.30 5.36
CA LEU A 103 9.92 2.39 6.30
C LEU A 103 8.42 2.49 6.58
N ASP A 104 8.06 2.36 7.85
CA ASP A 104 6.73 2.74 8.34
C ASP A 104 6.75 4.20 8.79
N ILE A 105 5.84 4.98 8.21
CA ILE A 105 5.70 6.41 8.44
C ILE A 105 4.43 6.74 9.24
N THR A 106 3.70 5.72 9.72
CA THR A 106 2.41 5.87 10.41
C THR A 106 2.49 6.87 11.57
N ALA A 107 3.55 6.80 12.38
CA ALA A 107 3.79 7.71 13.50
C ALA A 107 4.15 9.16 13.09
N TYR A 108 4.51 9.38 11.82
CA TYR A 108 5.01 10.65 11.28
C TYR A 108 3.97 11.36 10.39
N ARG A 109 2.78 10.78 10.26
CA ARG A 109 1.69 11.34 9.44
C ARG A 109 0.89 12.39 10.21
N ASP A 110 0.92 13.63 9.72
CA ASP A 110 0.24 14.78 10.33
C ASP A 110 -1.30 14.65 10.34
N ASP A 111 -1.85 13.90 9.39
CA ASP A 111 -3.28 13.73 9.13
C ASP A 111 -3.95 12.66 10.00
N GLN A 112 -3.19 11.94 10.84
CA GLN A 112 -3.73 10.98 11.82
C GLN A 112 -4.69 11.61 12.83
N ARG A 113 -4.72 12.94 12.95
CA ARG A 113 -5.64 13.66 13.85
C ARG A 113 -7.03 13.90 13.27
N THR A 114 -7.25 13.67 11.97
CA THR A 114 -8.51 14.04 11.31
C THR A 114 -9.03 12.93 10.40
N GLY A 115 -9.55 11.85 11.01
CA GLY A 115 -10.64 11.03 10.45
C GLY A 115 -10.46 10.34 9.08
N GLY A 116 -9.25 10.19 8.56
CA GLY A 116 -9.00 9.45 7.32
C GLY A 116 -9.04 7.94 7.57
N THR A 117 -9.81 7.21 6.76
CA THR A 117 -9.94 5.75 6.75
C THR A 117 -8.57 5.08 6.72
N THR A 118 -8.04 4.72 7.88
CA THR A 118 -6.95 3.75 7.98
C THR A 118 -7.55 2.39 7.63
N SER A 119 -7.07 1.74 6.57
CA SER A 119 -7.25 0.29 6.45
C SER A 119 -6.63 -0.35 7.70
N PRO A 120 -7.40 -1.07 8.54
CA PRO A 120 -6.86 -1.72 9.72
C PRO A 120 -5.78 -2.71 9.26
N GLY A 121 -4.51 -2.46 9.60
CA GLY A 121 -3.40 -3.38 9.29
C GLY A 121 -2.15 -2.78 8.63
N THR A 122 -2.02 -1.45 8.48
CA THR A 122 -0.83 -0.84 7.82
C THR A 122 0.32 -0.47 8.76
N ALA A 123 0.11 -0.49 10.09
CA ALA A 123 1.18 -0.28 11.05
C ALA A 123 2.09 -1.51 11.09
N GLY A 124 3.38 -1.32 10.82
CA GLY A 124 4.38 -2.38 10.82
C GLY A 124 5.75 -1.82 11.20
N GLU A 125 6.66 -2.67 11.65
CA GLU A 125 7.98 -2.17 12.03
C GLU A 125 8.77 -1.69 10.79
N SER A 126 9.53 -0.60 10.99
CA SER A 126 10.54 -0.15 10.04
C SER A 126 11.72 -1.12 10.06
N ILE A 127 12.09 -1.63 8.89
CA ILE A 127 13.20 -2.57 8.71
C ILE A 127 14.31 -1.81 7.99
N MET A 128 15.42 -1.57 8.66
CA MET A 128 16.57 -0.90 8.05
C MET A 128 17.48 -1.90 7.35
N PRO A 129 18.16 -1.50 6.25
CA PRO A 129 19.16 -2.34 5.63
C PRO A 129 20.28 -2.67 6.60
N THR A 130 20.80 -3.89 6.57
CA THR A 130 21.85 -4.37 7.49
C THR A 130 23.14 -3.55 7.41
N ILE A 131 23.46 -2.99 6.23
CA ILE A 131 24.62 -2.10 6.08
C ILE A 131 24.41 -0.69 6.65
N GLY A 132 23.21 -0.39 7.16
CA GLY A 132 22.80 0.92 7.62
C GLY A 132 22.61 1.93 6.50
N ILE A 133 22.32 3.18 6.88
CA ILE A 133 22.09 4.30 5.95
C ILE A 133 23.11 5.43 6.09
N GLU A 134 23.99 5.36 7.09
CA GLU A 134 24.95 6.42 7.40
C GLU A 134 25.91 6.68 6.23
N GLY A 135 25.96 7.94 5.77
CA GLY A 135 26.79 8.34 4.64
C GLY A 135 26.43 7.67 3.30
N LYS A 136 25.29 6.97 3.21
CA LYS A 136 24.84 6.28 1.99
C LYS A 136 23.95 7.15 1.12
N THR A 137 23.82 6.77 -0.14
CA THR A 137 22.74 7.24 -1.01
C THR A 137 21.53 6.36 -0.76
N VAL A 138 20.50 6.94 -0.14
CA VAL A 138 19.22 6.27 0.06
C VAL A 138 18.26 6.67 -1.05
N VAL A 139 17.69 5.70 -1.75
CA VAL A 139 16.55 5.92 -2.65
C VAL A 139 15.29 5.45 -1.93
N LEU A 140 14.45 6.41 -1.55
CA LEU A 140 13.09 6.14 -1.09
C LEU A 140 12.25 5.68 -2.29
N VAL A 141 11.47 4.62 -2.12
CA VAL A 141 10.62 4.06 -3.16
C VAL A 141 9.16 4.12 -2.74
N ASP A 142 8.33 4.74 -3.57
CA ASP A 142 6.87 4.82 -3.36
C ASP A 142 6.12 4.44 -4.63
N ASP A 143 4.84 4.10 -4.50
CA ASP A 143 4.03 3.75 -5.66
C ASP A 143 3.52 5.00 -6.40
N VAL A 144 2.99 5.98 -5.67
CA VAL A 144 2.39 7.19 -6.25
C VAL A 144 2.83 8.46 -5.52
N LEU A 145 3.48 9.38 -6.24
CA LEU A 145 3.74 10.73 -5.75
C LEU A 145 2.54 11.66 -6.01
N TYR A 146 1.88 12.10 -4.94
CA TYR A 146 0.74 13.04 -4.96
C TYR A 146 1.08 14.37 -4.27
N SER A 147 0.56 14.62 -3.06
CA SER A 147 0.76 15.89 -2.33
C SER A 147 2.20 16.10 -1.84
N GLY A 148 2.95 15.00 -1.66
CA GLY A 148 4.30 14.97 -1.09
C GLY A 148 4.36 14.68 0.42
N ARG A 149 3.21 14.62 1.12
CA ARG A 149 3.17 14.43 2.58
C ARG A 149 3.74 13.09 3.04
N THR A 150 3.44 12.01 2.31
CA THR A 150 4.01 10.67 2.55
C THR A 150 5.54 10.71 2.54
N VAL A 151 6.13 11.36 1.53
CA VAL A 151 7.59 11.47 1.40
C VAL A 151 8.17 12.37 2.50
N ARG A 152 7.50 13.47 2.85
CA ARG A 152 7.93 14.32 3.97
C ARG A 152 7.98 13.53 5.28
N ALA A 153 6.95 12.75 5.58
CA ALA A 153 6.92 11.86 6.74
C ALA A 153 8.01 10.77 6.66
N ALA A 154 8.31 10.25 5.47
CA ALA A 154 9.42 9.32 5.27
C ALA A 154 10.78 9.95 5.54
N LEU A 155 11.01 11.20 5.14
CA LEU A 155 12.24 11.93 5.45
C LEU A 155 12.39 12.13 6.97
N ASP A 156 11.30 12.49 7.65
CA ASP A 156 11.29 12.65 9.11
C ASP A 156 11.59 11.32 9.82
N ALA A 157 10.97 10.22 9.36
CA ALA A 157 11.21 8.88 9.90
C ALA A 157 12.65 8.39 9.64
N LEU A 158 13.19 8.64 8.45
CA LEU A 158 14.56 8.25 8.09
C LEU A 158 15.60 8.90 9.00
N ASN A 159 15.37 10.14 9.45
CA ASN A 159 16.23 10.85 10.39
C ASN A 159 16.31 10.18 11.77
N ALA A 160 15.38 9.31 12.13
CA ALA A 160 15.48 8.52 13.37
C ALA A 160 16.51 7.37 13.26
N HIS A 161 16.91 6.98 12.05
CA HIS A 161 17.70 5.77 11.79
C HIS A 161 19.14 6.03 11.33
N GLY A 162 19.50 7.28 11.02
CA GLY A 162 20.86 7.64 10.61
C GLY A 162 20.91 8.93 9.79
N ARG A 163 22.07 9.21 9.21
CA ARG A 163 22.32 10.39 8.37
C ARG A 163 22.83 9.95 6.99
N PRO A 164 21.93 9.76 6.01
CA PRO A 164 22.36 9.50 4.63
C PRO A 164 23.12 10.70 4.06
N ALA A 165 24.09 10.43 3.19
CA ALA A 165 24.79 11.49 2.46
C ALA A 165 23.88 12.15 1.43
N LEU A 166 22.95 11.37 0.86
CA LEU A 166 21.99 11.83 -0.13
C LEU A 166 20.70 11.00 -0.02
N VAL A 167 19.56 11.67 -0.13
CA VAL A 167 18.26 11.01 -0.25
C VAL A 167 17.66 11.36 -1.61
N ARG A 168 17.26 10.33 -2.35
CA ARG A 168 16.52 10.42 -3.61
C ARG A 168 15.15 9.78 -3.48
N LEU A 169 14.27 10.09 -4.40
CA LEU A 169 12.93 9.52 -4.50
C LEU A 169 12.70 8.88 -5.86
N ALA A 170 12.34 7.60 -5.86
CA ALA A 170 11.84 6.87 -7.02
C ALA A 170 10.36 6.54 -6.83
N VAL A 171 9.53 6.88 -7.82
CA VAL A 171 8.11 6.54 -7.82
C VAL A 171 7.68 5.86 -9.11
N LEU A 172 6.73 4.94 -9.01
CA LEU A 172 6.15 4.33 -10.21
C LEU A 172 5.31 5.37 -10.97
N VAL A 173 4.49 6.16 -10.27
CA VAL A 173 3.64 7.19 -10.87
C VAL A 173 3.82 8.53 -10.19
N ASP A 174 3.96 9.58 -10.99
CA ASP A 174 3.79 10.95 -10.54
C ASP A 174 2.46 11.50 -11.07
N ARG A 175 1.54 11.83 -10.16
CA ARG A 175 0.21 12.31 -10.52
C ARG A 175 0.00 13.84 -10.38
N GLY A 176 1.05 14.60 -10.07
CA GLY A 176 1.00 16.04 -9.83
C GLY A 176 0.33 16.44 -8.50
N HIS A 177 -0.23 17.67 -8.46
CA HIS A 177 -0.93 18.25 -7.30
C HIS A 177 -0.11 18.35 -6.02
N ARG A 178 1.13 18.79 -6.16
CA ARG A 178 2.04 19.00 -5.03
C ARG A 178 1.50 20.05 -4.08
N GLN A 179 1.57 19.73 -2.78
CA GLN A 179 1.34 20.69 -1.69
C GLN A 179 2.63 21.00 -0.94
N LEU A 180 3.67 20.21 -1.16
CA LEU A 180 5.02 20.40 -0.66
C LEU A 180 6.00 20.49 -1.84
N PRO A 181 7.13 21.21 -1.71
CA PRO A 181 8.12 21.35 -2.77
C PRO A 181 8.98 20.08 -2.95
N ILE A 182 8.32 18.92 -3.06
CA ILE A 182 8.93 17.59 -3.19
C ILE A 182 8.74 17.11 -4.63
N ARG A 183 9.84 16.66 -5.24
CA ARG A 183 9.87 16.04 -6.58
C ARG A 183 10.54 14.67 -6.47
N ALA A 184 10.16 13.77 -7.36
CA ALA A 184 10.86 12.51 -7.55
C ALA A 184 12.04 12.72 -8.50
N ASP A 185 13.15 12.05 -8.22
CA ASP A 185 14.32 11.99 -9.08
C ASP A 185 14.10 10.97 -10.21
N HIS A 186 13.38 9.89 -9.91
CA HIS A 186 13.06 8.83 -10.85
C HIS A 186 11.55 8.60 -10.91
N VAL A 187 10.97 8.69 -12.10
CA VAL A 187 9.52 8.56 -12.31
C VAL A 187 9.24 7.51 -13.38
N GLY A 188 8.39 6.54 -13.07
CA GLY A 188 7.94 5.53 -14.03
C GLY A 188 7.00 6.09 -15.09
N LYS A 189 5.98 6.84 -14.68
CA LYS A 189 5.08 7.57 -15.58
C LYS A 189 4.59 8.87 -14.94
N ASN A 190 4.70 9.97 -15.67
CA ASN A 190 3.99 11.21 -15.36
C ASN A 190 2.56 11.08 -15.86
N LEU A 191 1.60 11.29 -14.98
CA LEU A 191 0.18 11.09 -15.24
C LEU A 191 -0.60 12.33 -14.78
N PRO A 192 -0.88 13.28 -15.68
CA PRO A 192 -1.77 14.39 -15.35
C PRO A 192 -3.13 13.84 -14.92
N THR A 193 -3.55 14.21 -13.72
CA THR A 193 -4.87 13.85 -13.17
C THR A 193 -5.62 15.10 -12.76
N SER A 194 -6.94 15.01 -12.61
CA SER A 194 -7.74 15.95 -11.85
C SER A 194 -7.66 15.64 -10.35
N ALA A 195 -8.04 16.59 -9.50
CA ALA A 195 -8.10 16.38 -8.04
C ALA A 195 -9.17 15.34 -7.64
N SER A 196 -10.21 15.16 -8.46
CA SER A 196 -11.28 14.18 -8.27
C SER A 196 -10.93 12.76 -8.73
N GLU A 197 -9.82 12.59 -9.44
CA GLU A 197 -9.33 11.26 -9.83
C GLU A 197 -8.46 10.65 -8.73
N THR A 198 -8.50 9.33 -8.63
CA THR A 198 -7.63 8.53 -7.77
C THR A 198 -6.79 7.60 -8.64
N VAL A 199 -5.50 7.51 -8.32
CA VAL A 199 -4.59 6.54 -8.94
C VAL A 199 -4.52 5.34 -8.01
N ARG A 200 -4.87 4.16 -8.52
CA ARG A 200 -4.78 2.89 -7.79
C ARG A 200 -3.71 2.03 -8.43
N VAL A 201 -2.67 1.72 -7.65
CA VAL A 201 -1.65 0.75 -8.04
C VAL A 201 -2.05 -0.61 -7.48
N VAL A 202 -2.06 -1.62 -8.34
CA VAL A 202 -2.33 -3.01 -8.00
C VAL A 202 -1.04 -3.79 -8.27
N LEU A 203 -0.52 -4.47 -7.25
CA LEU A 203 0.66 -5.32 -7.37
C LEU A 203 0.35 -6.71 -6.88
N THR A 204 0.92 -7.71 -7.54
CA THR A 204 0.76 -9.13 -7.21
C THR A 204 1.02 -9.40 -5.72
N GLU A 205 2.06 -8.81 -5.14
CA GLU A 205 2.49 -9.04 -3.75
C GLU A 205 1.54 -8.46 -2.69
N THR A 206 0.77 -7.41 -3.03
CA THR A 206 -0.11 -6.72 -2.09
C THR A 206 -1.58 -7.00 -2.33
N ASP A 207 -1.95 -7.29 -3.58
CA ASP A 207 -3.34 -7.35 -4.02
C ASP A 207 -3.73 -8.73 -4.57
N ASN A 208 -2.78 -9.68 -4.68
CA ASN A 208 -3.00 -11.01 -5.27
C ASN A 208 -3.68 -10.97 -6.66
N ALA A 209 -3.34 -9.96 -7.46
CA ALA A 209 -3.91 -9.72 -8.77
C ALA A 209 -2.83 -9.23 -9.75
N THR A 210 -3.08 -9.41 -11.05
CA THR A 210 -2.18 -8.95 -12.11
C THR A 210 -1.86 -7.47 -11.97
N ASP A 211 -0.57 -7.15 -12.08
CA ASP A 211 -0.06 -5.81 -11.91
C ASP A 211 -0.72 -4.84 -12.89
N ARG A 212 -1.18 -3.71 -12.37
CA ARG A 212 -1.70 -2.62 -13.18
C ARG A 212 -1.75 -1.32 -12.38
N VAL A 213 -1.85 -0.22 -13.10
CA VAL A 213 -2.24 1.07 -12.52
C VAL A 213 -3.52 1.53 -13.17
N ASP A 214 -4.54 1.82 -12.36
CA ASP A 214 -5.83 2.32 -12.79
C ASP A 214 -6.02 3.79 -12.37
N ILE A 215 -6.67 4.59 -13.22
CA ILE A 215 -7.31 5.84 -12.80
C ILE A 215 -8.78 5.55 -12.52
N ILE A 216 -9.24 6.00 -11.36
CA ILE A 216 -10.62 5.89 -10.90
C ILE A 216 -11.17 7.30 -10.73
N GLN A 217 -12.29 7.58 -11.36
CA GLN A 217 -13.01 8.83 -11.13
C GLN A 217 -13.95 8.64 -9.94
N LEU A 218 -13.82 9.46 -8.90
CA LEU A 218 -14.83 9.47 -7.83
C LEU A 218 -16.13 9.96 -8.45
N GLY A 219 -17.12 9.07 -8.55
CA GLY A 219 -18.45 9.41 -9.06
C GLY A 219 -19.03 10.55 -8.24
N GLY A 220 -19.44 11.63 -8.92
CA GLY A 220 -20.17 12.70 -8.27
C GLY A 220 -21.49 12.16 -7.75
N LEU A 221 -21.69 12.18 -6.44
CA LEU A 221 -23.03 12.26 -5.89
C LEU A 221 -23.58 13.60 -6.37
N SER A 222 -24.34 13.56 -7.46
CA SER A 222 -25.21 14.67 -7.90
C SER A 222 -26.54 14.53 -7.20
#